data_AF-A0A661D697-F1
#
_entry.id   AF-A0A661D697-F1
#
_cell.length_a   1.000
_cell.length_b   1.000
_cell.length_c   1.000
_cell.angle_alpha   90.00
_cell.angle_beta   90.00
_cell.angle_gamma   90.00
#
_symmetry.space_group_name_H-M   'P 1'
#
loop_
_entity.id
_entity.type
_entity.pdbx_description
1 polymer ?
#
loop_
_entity_poly.entity_id
_entity_poly.type
_entity_poly.pdbx_seq_one_letter_code
_entity_poly.pdbx_strand_id
1 'polypeptide(L)'
;MSLSCGCDFDASDFDTWWQDYSEFKPLQTKRSRKCCSCSSKIEVGAETMEFYRFRHSRGEIEERIYGDDGEVPLASSFMCEECAGLYLALEELGYNCLDITYPMKSYIAEYNEMREEDEKWRLKQSLPG
;
A
#
# COMPACT_ATOMS: atom_id res chain seq x y z
N MET A 1 -9.16 5.11 1.21
CA MET A 1 -8.98 5.04 2.68
C MET A 1 -8.27 6.32 3.09
N SER A 2 -8.63 6.95 4.23
CA SER A 2 -7.94 8.17 4.68
C SER A 2 -6.73 7.85 5.56
N LEU A 3 -5.76 8.77 5.66
CA LEU A 3 -4.58 8.62 6.53
C LEU A 3 -4.88 8.57 8.04
N SER A 4 -6.13 8.82 8.45
CA SER A 4 -6.56 8.93 9.84
C SER A 4 -7.03 7.62 10.48
N CYS A 5 -6.84 6.46 9.82
CA CYS A 5 -7.34 5.18 10.31
C CYS A 5 -6.31 4.49 11.21
N GLY A 6 -6.68 4.18 12.46
CA GLY A 6 -5.92 3.27 13.32
C GLY A 6 -6.20 1.82 12.95
N CYS A 7 -5.16 1.01 12.74
CA CYS A 7 -5.31 -0.41 12.42
C CYS A 7 -5.22 -1.28 13.67
N ASP A 8 -6.37 -1.58 14.28
CA ASP A 8 -6.54 -2.71 15.21
C ASP A 8 -7.30 -3.84 14.48
N PHE A 9 -6.81 -4.26 13.32
CA PHE A 9 -7.47 -5.30 12.51
C PHE A 9 -6.65 -6.58 12.52
N ASP A 10 -7.34 -7.70 12.73
CA ASP A 10 -6.77 -9.03 12.61
C ASP A 10 -6.74 -9.44 11.11
N ALA A 11 -5.76 -10.24 10.69
CA ALA A 11 -5.69 -10.73 9.31
C ALA A 11 -6.96 -11.51 8.91
N SER A 12 -7.67 -12.08 9.91
CA SER A 12 -8.96 -12.75 9.75
C SER A 12 -10.14 -11.84 9.38
N ASP A 13 -10.00 -10.52 9.49
CA ASP A 13 -11.07 -9.56 9.16
C ASP A 13 -11.13 -9.21 7.66
N PHE A 14 -10.13 -9.62 6.85
CA PHE A 14 -10.04 -9.26 5.44
C PHE A 14 -10.04 -10.46 4.49
N ASP A 15 -10.87 -10.42 3.44
CA ASP A 15 -10.92 -11.47 2.41
C ASP A 15 -9.62 -11.57 1.60
N THR A 16 -8.83 -10.49 1.53
CA THR A 16 -7.52 -10.47 0.87
C THR A 16 -6.58 -9.51 1.58
N TRP A 17 -5.30 -9.87 1.69
CA TRP A 17 -4.24 -9.00 2.21
C TRP A 17 -3.02 -9.00 1.29
N TRP A 18 -2.05 -8.14 1.60
CA TRP A 18 -0.80 -8.03 0.87
C TRP A 18 0.37 -7.94 1.84
N GLN A 19 1.54 -8.32 1.35
CA GLN A 19 2.82 -8.20 2.05
C GLN A 19 3.82 -7.55 1.10
N ASP A 20 4.51 -6.53 1.57
CA ASP A 20 5.69 -6.00 0.92
C ASP A 20 6.95 -6.54 1.60
N TYR A 21 8.07 -6.47 0.89
CA TYR A 21 9.40 -6.75 1.46
C TYR A 21 10.31 -5.51 1.38
N SER A 22 9.72 -4.33 1.12
CA SER A 22 10.43 -3.04 1.02
C SER A 22 11.66 -3.03 0.09
N GLU A 23 11.69 -3.89 -0.94
CA GLU A 23 12.82 -4.01 -1.87
C GLU A 23 12.44 -3.52 -3.28
N PHE A 24 13.24 -2.61 -3.84
CA PHE A 24 13.18 -2.26 -5.26
C PHE A 24 13.85 -3.33 -6.10
N LYS A 25 13.11 -3.86 -7.07
CA LYS A 25 13.60 -4.84 -8.05
C LYS A 25 13.18 -4.44 -9.45
N PRO A 26 14.02 -4.69 -10.47
CA PRO A 26 13.62 -4.47 -11.85
C PRO A 26 12.45 -5.40 -12.21
N LEU A 27 11.51 -4.92 -13.02
CA LEU A 27 10.36 -5.72 -13.43
C LEU A 27 10.81 -6.87 -14.35
N GLN A 28 10.90 -8.09 -13.82
CA GLN A 28 11.35 -9.29 -14.55
C GLN A 28 10.22 -10.06 -15.27
N THR A 29 9.02 -9.50 -15.34
CA THR A 29 7.88 -10.18 -15.99
C THR A 29 7.99 -10.14 -17.52
N LYS A 30 7.36 -11.11 -18.21
CA LYS A 30 7.40 -11.22 -19.69
C LYS A 30 6.73 -10.06 -20.45
N ARG A 31 5.93 -9.23 -19.78
CA ARG A 31 5.16 -8.13 -20.37
C ARG A 31 5.09 -6.97 -19.40
N SER A 32 4.93 -5.75 -19.90
CA SER A 32 4.67 -4.58 -19.05
C SER A 32 3.54 -4.82 -18.05
N ARG A 33 3.61 -4.14 -16.90
CA ARG A 33 2.57 -4.17 -15.87
C ARG A 33 1.97 -2.78 -15.70
N LYS A 34 0.91 -2.68 -14.90
CA LYS A 34 0.35 -1.41 -14.47
C LYS A 34 0.69 -1.21 -13.00
N CYS A 35 1.05 0.01 -12.64
CA CYS A 35 1.16 0.41 -11.25
C CYS A 35 -0.20 0.22 -10.57
N CYS A 36 -0.25 -0.50 -9.45
CA CYS A 36 -1.49 -0.73 -8.72
C CYS A 36 -2.09 0.56 -8.13
N SER A 37 -1.28 1.60 -7.95
CA SER A 37 -1.71 2.85 -7.34
C SER A 37 -2.09 3.93 -8.36
N CYS A 38 -1.19 4.27 -9.30
CA CYS A 38 -1.45 5.33 -10.28
C CYS A 38 -1.90 4.81 -11.66
N SER A 39 -1.99 3.49 -11.84
CA SER A 39 -2.35 2.84 -13.12
C SER A 39 -1.40 3.14 -14.30
N SER A 40 -0.26 3.80 -14.05
CA SER A 40 0.76 4.04 -15.07
C SER A 40 1.33 2.72 -15.60
N LYS A 41 1.76 2.73 -16.86
CA LYS A 41 2.40 1.56 -17.47
C LYS A 41 3.84 1.46 -16.96
N ILE A 42 4.22 0.28 -16.51
CA ILE A 42 5.57 -0.05 -16.09
C ILE A 42 6.22 -0.94 -17.15
N GLU A 43 7.31 -0.46 -17.74
CA GLU A 43 8.06 -1.21 -18.75
C GLU A 43 8.87 -2.35 -18.11
N VAL A 44 9.16 -3.37 -18.91
CA VAL A 44 10.00 -4.50 -18.47
C VAL A 44 11.40 -3.98 -18.18
N GLY A 45 11.95 -4.35 -17.03
CA GLY A 45 13.26 -3.89 -16.56
C GLY A 45 13.27 -2.57 -15.79
N ALA A 46 12.16 -1.82 -15.73
CA ALA A 46 12.06 -0.63 -14.89
C ALA A 46 12.07 -1.00 -13.40
N GLU A 47 12.57 -0.11 -12.54
CA GLU A 47 12.57 -0.32 -11.10
C GLU A 47 11.15 -0.27 -10.53
N THR A 48 10.82 -1.29 -9.72
CA THR A 48 9.48 -1.49 -9.16
C THR A 48 9.55 -2.10 -7.78
N MET A 49 8.48 -1.91 -7.02
CA MET A 49 8.22 -2.69 -5.81
C MET A 49 7.12 -3.71 -6.07
N GLU A 50 7.36 -4.95 -5.67
CA GLU A 50 6.40 -6.06 -5.77
C GLU A 50 5.67 -6.24 -4.43
N PHE A 51 4.35 -6.33 -4.51
CA PHE A 51 3.46 -6.60 -3.39
C PHE A 51 2.86 -7.99 -3.57
N TYR A 52 3.24 -8.91 -2.70
CA TYR A 52 2.71 -10.27 -2.67
C TYR A 52 1.30 -10.21 -2.11
N ARG A 53 0.38 -10.91 -2.74
CA ARG A 53 -1.04 -10.85 -2.38
C ARG A 53 -1.53 -12.23 -2.01
N PHE A 54 -2.40 -12.27 -1.03
CA PHE A 54 -2.94 -13.49 -0.47
C PHE A 54 -4.43 -13.36 -0.23
N ARG A 55 -5.08 -14.50 -0.09
CA ARG A 55 -6.48 -14.61 0.33
C ARG A 55 -6.66 -15.89 1.12
N HIS A 56 -7.78 -15.99 1.84
CA HIS A 56 -8.15 -17.25 2.47
C HIS A 56 -8.47 -18.34 1.42
N SER A 57 -8.20 -19.59 1.80
CA SER A 57 -8.65 -20.76 1.07
C SER A 57 -10.17 -20.79 0.94
N ARG A 58 -10.66 -21.15 -0.24
CA ARG A 58 -12.08 -21.24 -0.55
C ARG A 58 -12.44 -22.70 -0.82
N GLY A 59 -12.93 -23.34 0.23
CA GLY A 59 -13.49 -24.69 0.18
C GLY A 59 -12.46 -25.80 0.22
N GLU A 60 -12.98 -27.03 0.26
CA GLU A 60 -12.25 -28.23 0.67
C GLU A 60 -11.02 -28.57 -0.18
N ILE A 61 -11.01 -28.19 -1.47
CA ILE A 61 -9.87 -28.47 -2.36
C ILE A 61 -8.69 -27.58 -2.00
N GLU A 62 -8.94 -26.28 -1.78
CA GLU A 62 -7.88 -25.33 -1.44
C GLU A 62 -7.38 -25.59 -0.02
N GLU A 63 -8.28 -25.88 0.93
CA GLU A 63 -7.91 -26.27 2.30
C GLU A 63 -7.03 -27.53 2.34
N ARG A 64 -7.24 -28.48 1.42
CA ARG A 64 -6.38 -29.67 1.32
C ARG A 64 -4.98 -29.36 0.80
N ILE A 65 -4.82 -28.30 0.00
CA ILE A 65 -3.53 -27.91 -0.59
C ILE A 65 -2.77 -26.97 0.35
N TYR A 66 -3.46 -25.99 0.93
CA TYR A 66 -2.87 -24.89 1.68
C TYR A 66 -3.07 -25.01 3.20
N GLY A 67 -3.88 -25.96 3.68
CA GLY A 67 -4.25 -26.12 5.07
C GLY A 67 -5.61 -25.49 5.40
N ASP A 68 -6.16 -25.86 6.55
CA ASP A 68 -7.33 -25.19 7.13
C ASP A 68 -6.94 -23.74 7.46
N ASP A 69 -7.75 -22.78 7.02
CA ASP A 69 -7.40 -21.34 6.98
C ASP A 69 -6.10 -21.00 6.21
N GLY A 70 -5.72 -21.84 5.26
CA GLY A 70 -4.49 -21.68 4.47
C GLY A 70 -4.46 -20.39 3.63
N GLU A 71 -3.27 -19.81 3.51
CA GLU A 71 -3.03 -18.62 2.70
C GLU A 71 -2.84 -19.00 1.21
N VAL A 72 -3.78 -18.59 0.36
CA VAL A 72 -3.71 -18.85 -1.08
C VAL A 72 -3.02 -17.67 -1.78
N PRO A 73 -1.88 -17.88 -2.45
CA PRO A 73 -1.19 -16.82 -3.15
C PRO A 73 -1.99 -16.34 -4.37
N LEU A 74 -2.11 -15.03 -4.50
CA LEU A 74 -2.69 -14.32 -5.63
C LEU A 74 -1.60 -13.74 -6.53
N ALA A 75 -2.00 -13.25 -7.71
CA ALA A 75 -1.09 -12.52 -8.57
C ALA A 75 -0.59 -11.25 -7.87
N SER A 76 0.74 -11.13 -7.76
CA SER A 76 1.40 -9.97 -7.17
C SER A 76 0.99 -8.68 -7.87
N SER A 77 0.87 -7.62 -7.07
CA SER A 77 0.74 -6.26 -7.56
C SER A 77 2.12 -5.62 -7.70
N PHE A 78 2.24 -4.64 -8.59
CA PHE A 78 3.47 -3.91 -8.81
C PHE A 78 3.21 -2.42 -8.67
N MET A 79 4.14 -1.71 -8.05
CA MET A 79 4.11 -0.26 -7.94
C MET A 79 5.32 0.32 -8.66
N CYS A 80 5.12 1.41 -9.41
CA CYS A 80 6.22 2.11 -10.07
C CYS A 80 7.11 2.81 -9.04
N GLU A 81 8.36 3.10 -9.40
CA GLU A 81 9.35 3.76 -8.54
C GLU A 81 8.79 4.97 -7.78
N GLU A 82 8.12 5.90 -8.47
CA GLU A 82 7.53 7.09 -7.86
C GLU A 82 6.50 6.74 -6.76
N CYS A 83 5.53 5.87 -7.07
CA CYS A 83 4.50 5.52 -6.10
C CYS A 83 5.05 4.68 -4.94
N ALA A 84 6.02 3.81 -5.21
CA ALA A 84 6.70 3.03 -4.18
C ALA A 84 7.52 3.92 -3.23
N GLY A 85 8.18 4.95 -3.76
CA GLY A 85 8.86 5.96 -2.94
C GLY A 85 7.89 6.73 -2.03
N LEU A 86 6.70 7.08 -2.54
CA LEU A 86 5.67 7.72 -1.70
C LEU A 86 5.13 6.77 -0.62
N TYR A 87 4.93 5.50 -0.95
CA TYR A 87 4.51 4.47 -0.02
C TYR A 87 5.50 4.33 1.14
N LEU A 88 6.79 4.15 0.84
CA LEU A 88 7.84 4.02 1.86
C LEU A 88 7.99 5.28 2.71
N ALA A 89 7.86 6.46 2.12
CA ALA A 89 7.90 7.71 2.87
C ALA A 89 6.72 7.83 3.86
N LEU A 90 5.53 7.36 3.48
CA LEU A 90 4.37 7.34 4.37
C LEU A 90 4.54 6.32 5.50
N GLU A 91 5.07 5.12 5.21
CA GLU A 91 5.41 4.14 6.24
C GLU A 91 6.47 4.67 7.22
N GLU A 92 7.52 5.34 6.73
CA GLU A 92 8.56 5.94 7.58
C GLU A 92 7.98 7.03 8.51
N LEU A 93 6.95 7.75 8.05
CA LEU A 93 6.20 8.71 8.86
C LEU A 93 5.25 8.05 9.88
N GLY A 94 5.11 6.72 9.85
CA GLY A 94 4.26 5.92 10.74
C GLY A 94 2.87 5.64 10.19
N TYR A 95 2.60 5.93 8.91
CA TYR A 95 1.34 5.58 8.25
C TYR A 95 1.44 4.20 7.61
N ASN A 96 1.26 3.15 8.42
CA ASN A 96 1.37 1.75 7.99
C ASN A 96 0.04 1.17 7.46
N CYS A 97 -1.04 1.95 7.52
CA CYS A 97 -2.41 1.56 7.19
C CYS A 97 -2.80 1.98 5.76
N LEU A 98 -1.97 1.65 4.78
CA LEU A 98 -2.15 2.11 3.40
C LEU A 98 -2.88 1.06 2.55
N ASP A 99 -3.79 1.51 1.71
CA ASP A 99 -4.36 0.71 0.64
C ASP A 99 -3.50 0.88 -0.62
N ILE A 100 -2.76 -0.17 -0.99
CA ILE A 100 -1.85 -0.16 -2.15
C ILE A 100 -2.59 0.05 -3.49
N THR A 101 -3.90 -0.15 -3.52
CA THR A 101 -4.75 0.09 -4.69
C THR A 101 -5.28 1.52 -4.76
N TYR A 102 -5.23 2.24 -3.63
CA TYR A 102 -5.57 3.66 -3.60
C TYR A 102 -4.39 4.49 -4.15
N PRO A 103 -4.65 5.62 -4.85
CA PRO A 103 -3.60 6.46 -5.36
C PRO A 103 -2.73 7.06 -4.24
N MET A 104 -1.42 6.76 -4.23
CA MET A 104 -0.48 7.25 -3.22
C MET A 104 -0.39 8.77 -3.23
N LYS A 105 -0.60 9.40 -4.39
CA LYS A 105 -0.69 10.86 -4.50
C LYS A 105 -1.85 11.45 -3.71
N SER A 106 -2.96 10.73 -3.57
CA SER A 106 -4.09 11.16 -2.75
C SER A 106 -3.72 11.13 -1.26
N TYR A 107 -3.01 10.09 -0.80
CA TYR A 107 -2.50 10.05 0.57
C TYR A 107 -1.55 11.22 0.87
N ILE A 108 -0.63 11.53 -0.04
CA ILE A 108 0.27 12.68 0.12
C ILE A 108 -0.50 14.01 0.15
N ALA A 109 -1.55 14.15 -0.65
CA ALA A 109 -2.40 15.33 -0.60
C ALA A 109 -3.08 15.49 0.78
N GLU A 110 -3.67 14.42 1.30
CA GLU A 110 -4.26 14.40 2.65
C GLU A 110 -3.22 14.74 3.73
N TYR A 111 -2.01 14.18 3.65
CA TYR A 111 -0.92 14.48 4.57
C TYR A 111 -0.55 15.96 4.56
N ASN A 112 -0.43 16.55 3.36
CA ASN A 112 -0.09 17.96 3.21
C ASN A 112 -1.19 18.87 3.77
N GLU A 113 -2.47 18.54 3.52
CA GLU A 113 -3.60 19.28 4.09
C GLU A 113 -3.57 19.27 5.62
N MET A 114 -3.39 18.11 6.24
CA MET A 114 -3.27 17.97 7.69
C MET A 114 -2.10 18.78 8.26
N ARG A 115 -0.96 18.79 7.56
CA ARG A 115 0.22 19.57 7.96
C ARG A 115 -0.01 21.08 7.89
N GLU A 116 -0.65 21.56 6.83
CA GLU A 116 -0.99 22.97 6.69
C GLU A 116 -1.97 23.42 7.77
N GLU A 117 -2.94 22.57 8.13
CA GLU A 117 -3.89 22.85 9.21
C GLU A 117 -3.21 22.95 10.58
N ASP A 118 -2.30 22.01 10.91
CA ASP A 118 -1.50 22.06 12.14
C ASP A 118 -0.63 23.32 12.20
N GLU A 119 0.02 23.70 11.10
CA GLU A 119 0.80 24.94 11.02
C GLU A 119 -0.07 26.19 11.23
N LYS A 120 -1.23 26.26 10.57
CA LYS A 120 -2.20 27.36 10.75
C LYS A 120 -2.67 27.44 12.20
N TRP A 121 -2.91 26.31 12.85
CA TRP A 121 -3.32 26.25 14.25
C TRP A 121 -2.20 26.72 15.19
N ARG A 122 -0.96 26.27 14.99
CA ARG A 122 0.22 26.72 15.74
C ARG A 122 0.44 28.23 15.62
N LEU A 123 0.31 28.78 14.42
CA LEU A 123 0.44 30.23 14.18
C LEU A 123 -0.64 31.03 14.94
N LYS A 124 -1.90 30.55 14.94
CA LYS A 124 -2.99 31.16 15.71
C LYS A 124 -2.74 31.16 17.21
N GLN A 125 -2.07 30.14 17.75
CA GLN A 125 -1.69 30.09 19.17
C GLN A 125 -0.48 30.96 19.53
N SER A 126 0.32 31.37 18.55
CA SER A 126 1.52 32.19 18.75
C SER A 126 1.27 33.71 18.70
N LEU A 127 0.06 34.14 18.32
CA LEU A 127 -0.33 35.55 18.32
C LEU A 127 -0.75 35.98 19.74
N PRO A 128 -0.11 36.99 20.35
CA PRO A 128 -0.62 37.57 21.58
C PRO A 128 -1.98 38.23 21.28
N GLY A 129 -2.96 37.94 22.13
CA GLY A 129 -4.30 38.54 22.06
C GLY A 129 -4.31 40.06 22.26
#